data_AF-A0A838CZZ2-F1
#
_entry.id   AF-A0A838CZZ2-F1
#
_cell.length_a   1.000
_cell.length_b   1.000
_cell.length_c   1.000
_cell.angle_alpha   90.00
_cell.angle_beta   90.00
_cell.angle_gamma   90.00
#
_symmetry.space_group_name_H-M   'P 1'
#
loop_
_entity.id
_entity.type
_entity.pdbx_description
1 polymer ?
#
loop_
_entity_poly.entity_id
_entity_poly.type
_entity_poly.pdbx_seq_one_letter_code
_entity_poly.pdbx_strand_id
1 'polypeptide(L)'
;MSALKTIDDKGRLTLGREYAGRQVQVEDRDGEVVLTFCRVVPEREAWLWENDPAIAMVKRGLEQAEQGDLTEGPDLVAAFDFVDSVPDDTE
;
A
#
# COMPACT_ATOMS: atom_id res chain seq x y z
N MET A 1 9.78 4.27 27.68
CA MET A 1 9.33 3.54 28.88
C MET A 1 9.38 2.07 28.59
N SER A 2 10.07 1.27 29.40
CA SER A 2 9.99 -0.19 29.36
C SER A 2 8.88 -0.65 30.31
N ALA A 3 8.08 -1.62 29.88
CA ALA A 3 7.05 -2.24 30.71
C ALA A 3 7.24 -3.75 30.66
N LEU A 4 7.30 -4.39 31.83
CA LEU A 4 7.34 -5.85 31.91
C LEU A 4 5.92 -6.38 31.60
N LYS A 5 5.83 -7.30 30.65
CA LYS A 5 4.59 -7.98 30.28
C LYS A 5 4.81 -9.48 30.27
N THR A 6 3.78 -10.22 30.65
CA THR A 6 3.79 -11.69 30.66
C THR A 6 3.04 -12.20 29.43
N ILE A 7 3.60 -13.20 28.77
CA ILE A 7 2.94 -13.94 27.69
C ILE A 7 1.90 -14.86 28.31
N ASP A 8 0.70 -14.89 27.75
CA ASP A 8 -0.38 -15.74 28.27
C ASP A 8 -0.18 -17.23 27.94
N ASP A 9 -1.05 -18.07 28.46
CA ASP A 9 -1.07 -19.52 28.23
C ASP A 9 -1.28 -19.92 26.77
N LYS A 10 -1.69 -18.97 25.91
CA LYS A 10 -1.89 -19.15 24.48
C LYS A 10 -0.75 -18.57 23.64
N GLY A 11 0.34 -18.12 24.27
CA GLY A 11 1.50 -17.58 23.59
C GLY A 11 1.32 -16.15 23.06
N ARG A 12 0.33 -15.39 23.56
CA ARG A 12 0.03 -14.03 23.07
C ARG A 12 0.70 -12.97 23.95
N LEU A 13 1.27 -11.96 23.31
CA LEU A 13 1.78 -10.75 23.96
C LEU A 13 0.89 -9.55 23.60
N THR A 14 0.26 -8.94 24.60
CA THR A 14 -0.61 -7.77 24.36
C THR A 14 0.22 -6.49 24.34
N LEU A 15 0.36 -5.85 23.18
CA LEU A 15 1.14 -4.61 23.04
C LEU A 15 0.37 -3.36 23.49
N GLY A 16 -0.94 -3.29 23.23
CA GLY A 16 -1.78 -2.14 23.56
C GLY A 16 -2.71 -1.76 22.40
N ARG A 17 -3.70 -0.89 22.66
CA ARG A 17 -4.68 -0.46 21.64
C ARG A 17 -4.05 0.47 20.60
N GLU A 18 -3.02 1.20 20.97
CA GLU A 18 -2.24 2.08 20.11
C GLU A 18 -1.54 1.34 18.96
N TYR A 19 -1.40 0.01 19.07
CA TYR A 19 -0.83 -0.85 18.04
C TYR A 19 -1.86 -1.75 17.34
N ALA A 20 -3.16 -1.63 17.69
CA ALA A 20 -4.19 -2.49 17.14
C ALA A 20 -4.32 -2.34 15.61
N GLY A 21 -4.49 -3.47 14.91
CA GLY A 21 -4.65 -3.52 13.45
C GLY A 21 -3.36 -3.32 12.64
N ARG A 22 -2.23 -3.03 13.28
CA ARG A 22 -0.94 -2.90 12.59
C ARG A 22 -0.34 -4.28 12.33
N GLN A 23 0.23 -4.48 11.15
CA GLN A 23 0.97 -5.69 10.82
C GLN A 23 2.40 -5.60 11.36
N VAL A 24 2.91 -6.74 11.82
CA VAL A 24 4.28 -6.87 12.32
C VAL A 24 4.94 -8.09 11.68
N GLN A 25 6.20 -7.92 11.29
CA GLN A 25 7.12 -9.02 11.03
C GLN A 25 7.74 -9.44 12.37
N VAL A 26 7.79 -10.75 12.61
CA VAL A 26 8.34 -11.35 13.83
C VAL A 26 9.61 -12.11 13.45
N GLU A 27 10.72 -11.77 14.09
CA GLU A 27 12.00 -12.45 13.91
C GLU A 27 12.50 -12.97 15.26
N ASP A 28 12.96 -14.23 15.29
CA ASP A 28 13.70 -14.80 16.41
C ASP A 28 15.20 -14.59 16.15
N ARG A 29 15.88 -13.97 17.11
CA ARG A 29 17.31 -13.68 17.06
C ARG A 29 17.94 -14.12 18.37
N ASP A 30 18.49 -15.33 18.39
CA ASP A 30 19.28 -15.88 19.51
C ASP A 30 18.60 -15.71 20.89
N GLY A 31 17.29 -15.97 20.96
CA GLY A 31 16.51 -15.86 22.20
C GLY A 31 15.87 -14.49 22.43
N GLU A 32 16.02 -13.55 21.49
CA GLU A 32 15.26 -12.31 21.40
C GLU A 32 14.18 -12.41 20.32
N VAL A 33 13.00 -11.84 20.60
CA VAL A 33 11.95 -11.68 19.59
C VAL A 33 11.90 -10.21 19.18
N VAL A 34 12.21 -9.94 17.91
CA VAL A 34 12.15 -8.60 17.33
C VAL A 34 10.85 -8.43 16.56
N LEU A 35 10.10 -7.38 16.89
CA LEU A 35 8.86 -7.02 16.22
C LEU A 35 9.08 -5.75 15.38
N THR A 36 8.96 -5.88 14.06
CA THR A 36 9.08 -4.75 13.12
C THR A 36 7.71 -4.45 12.53
N PHE A 37 7.21 -3.21 12.65
CA PHE A 37 5.95 -2.83 12.01
C PHE A 37 6.11 -2.73 10.50
N CYS A 38 5.17 -3.33 9.78
CA CYS A 38 5.21 -3.41 8.32
C CYS A 38 3.90 -2.87 7.72
N ARG A 39 3.99 -2.46 6.45
CA ARG A 39 2.82 -2.33 5.59
C ARG A 39 2.85 -3.48 4.59
N VAL A 40 1.76 -4.23 4.48
CA VAL A 40 1.63 -5.29 3.48
C VAL A 40 1.14 -4.71 2.17
N VAL A 41 1.82 -5.10 1.09
CA VAL A 41 1.39 -4.85 -0.29
C VAL A 41 0.77 -6.15 -0.82
N PRO A 42 -0.46 -6.13 -1.35
CA PRO A 42 -1.04 -7.29 -2.01
C PRO A 42 -0.16 -7.79 -3.16
N GLU A 43 -0.10 -9.11 -3.38
CA GLU A 43 0.77 -9.71 -4.40
C GLU A 43 0.57 -9.11 -5.80
N ARG A 44 -0.69 -8.89 -6.21
CA ARG A 44 -1.03 -8.25 -7.50
C ARG A 44 -0.50 -6.82 -7.66
N GLU A 45 -0.08 -6.18 -6.57
CA GLU A 45 0.48 -4.81 -6.53
C GLU A 45 1.99 -4.82 -6.23
N ALA A 46 2.56 -5.98 -5.86
CA ALA A 46 3.98 -6.11 -5.50
C ALA A 46 4.91 -5.78 -6.67
N TRP A 47 4.49 -6.07 -7.91
CA TRP A 47 5.26 -5.80 -9.13
C TRP A 47 5.76 -4.36 -9.22
N LEU A 48 4.99 -3.39 -8.70
CA LEU A 48 5.38 -1.98 -8.73
C LEU A 48 6.63 -1.73 -7.88
N TRP A 49 6.75 -2.42 -6.76
CA TRP A 49 7.87 -2.29 -5.81
C TRP A 49 9.12 -3.06 -6.25
N GLU A 50 8.96 -4.04 -7.14
CA GLU A 50 10.07 -4.81 -7.74
C GLU A 50 10.62 -4.15 -9.01
N ASN A 51 10.00 -3.05 -9.47
CA ASN A 51 10.37 -2.33 -10.68
C ASN A 51 10.78 -0.89 -10.35
N ASP A 52 12.08 -0.67 -10.13
CA ASP A 52 12.66 0.62 -9.76
C ASP A 52 12.24 1.78 -10.69
N PRO A 53 12.27 1.61 -12.04
CA PRO A 53 11.74 2.64 -12.94
C PRO A 53 10.27 2.97 -12.70
N ALA A 54 9.41 1.96 -12.54
CA ALA A 54 7.98 2.15 -12.38
C ALA A 54 7.64 2.91 -11.08
N ILE A 55 8.21 2.48 -9.95
CA ILE A 55 7.98 3.16 -8.67
C ILE A 55 8.52 4.58 -8.68
N ALA A 56 9.65 4.84 -9.36
CA ALA A 56 10.20 6.18 -9.50
C ALA A 56 9.26 7.12 -10.29
N MET A 57 8.66 6.63 -11.38
CA MET A 57 7.68 7.38 -12.15
C MET A 57 6.43 7.70 -11.32
N VAL A 58 5.91 6.73 -10.57
CA VAL A 58 4.74 6.94 -9.70
C VAL A 58 5.04 7.98 -8.62
N LYS A 59 6.18 7.88 -7.94
CA LYS A 59 6.59 8.84 -6.91
C LYS A 59 6.70 10.25 -7.48
N ARG A 60 7.36 10.41 -8.63
CA ARG A 60 7.45 11.69 -9.33
C ARG A 60 6.07 12.26 -9.65
N GLY A 61 5.17 11.44 -10.20
CA GLY A 61 3.82 11.88 -10.53
C GLY A 61 3.04 12.35 -9.30
N LEU A 62 3.20 11.68 -8.16
CA LEU A 62 2.59 12.11 -6.88
C LEU A 62 3.15 13.47 -6.42
N GLU A 63 4.46 13.68 -6.52
CA GLU A 63 5.10 14.96 -6.19
C GLU A 63 4.62 16.10 -7.09
N GLN A 64 4.50 15.85 -8.41
CA GLN A 64 3.97 16.83 -9.36
C GLN A 64 2.52 17.17 -9.05
N ALA A 65 1.69 16.17 -8.75
CA ALA A 65 0.29 16.38 -8.39
C ALA A 65 0.13 17.20 -7.10
N GLU A 66 0.94 16.94 -6.08
CA GLU A 66 0.96 17.73 -4.84
C GLU A 66 1.34 19.20 -5.10
N GLN A 67 2.21 19.44 -6.08
CA GLN A 67 2.64 20.79 -6.50
C GLN A 67 1.66 21.46 -7.48
N GLY A 68 0.62 20.75 -7.93
CA GLY A 68 -0.31 21.24 -8.96
C GLY A 68 0.31 21.30 -10.37
N ASP A 69 1.46 20.67 -10.60
CA ASP A 69 2.08 20.49 -11.92
C ASP A 69 1.34 19.36 -12.68
N LEU A 70 0.11 19.66 -13.07
CA LEU A 70 -0.77 18.76 -13.79
C LEU A 70 -0.77 19.13 -15.28
N THR A 71 -0.68 18.12 -16.14
CA THR A 71 -0.96 18.30 -17.57
C THR A 71 -2.46 18.47 -17.78
N GLU A 72 -2.86 19.14 -18.86
CA GLU A 72 -4.27 19.10 -19.29
C GLU A 72 -4.71 17.65 -19.44
N GLY A 73 -5.82 17.33 -18.79
CA GLY A 73 -6.42 16.00 -18.86
C GLY A 73 -6.98 15.72 -20.26
N PRO A 74 -7.27 14.45 -20.57
CA PRO A 74 -7.98 14.11 -21.80
C PRO A 74 -9.34 14.81 -21.83
N ASP A 75 -9.81 15.13 -23.04
CA ASP A 75 -11.17 15.62 -23.22
C ASP A 75 -12.15 14.47 -22.94
N LEU A 76 -12.66 14.45 -21.71
CA LEU A 76 -13.59 13.42 -21.26
C LEU A 76 -14.91 13.51 -22.00
N VAL A 77 -15.34 14.71 -22.44
CA VAL A 77 -16.58 14.87 -23.20
C VAL A 77 -16.43 14.17 -24.54
N ALA A 78 -15.36 14.46 -25.29
CA ALA A 78 -15.08 13.78 -26.54
C ALA A 78 -14.91 12.27 -26.36
N ALA A 79 -14.32 11.83 -25.25
CA ALA A 79 -14.18 10.40 -24.94
C ALA A 79 -15.53 9.70 -24.70
N PHE A 80 -16.45 10.35 -23.98
CA PHE A 80 -17.80 9.82 -23.78
C PHE A 80 -18.62 9.82 -25.08
N ASP A 81 -18.54 10.92 -25.86
CA ASP A 81 -19.20 10.99 -27.17
C ASP A 81 -18.71 9.88 -28.11
N PHE A 82 -17.42 9.54 -28.04
CA PHE A 82 -16.89 8.40 -28.80
C PHE A 82 -17.50 7.08 -28.34
N VAL A 83 -17.54 6.80 -27.04
CA VAL A 83 -18.13 5.56 -26.50
C VAL A 83 -19.59 5.40 -26.94
N ASP A 84 -20.39 6.47 -26.85
CA ASP A 84 -21.80 6.46 -27.26
C ASP A 84 -21.97 6.24 -28.78
N SER A 85 -20.94 6.54 -29.57
CA SER A 85 -20.92 6.34 -31.03
C SER A 85 -20.52 4.92 -31.46
N VAL A 86 -19.91 4.14 -30.56
CA VAL A 86 -19.54 2.74 -30.84
C VAL A 86 -20.81 1.88 -30.67
N PRO A 87 -21.26 1.17 -31.72
CA PRO A 87 -22.38 0.25 -31.58
C PRO A 87 -22.05 -0.86 -30.57
N ASP A 88 -22.98 -1.18 -29.68
CA ASP A 88 -22.86 -2.39 -28.86
C ASP A 88 -22.89 -3.61 -29.77
N ASP A 89 -21.75 -4.29 -29.90
CA ASP A 89 -21.66 -5.60 -30.53
C ASP A 89 -22.47 -6.58 -29.67
N THR A 90 -23.73 -6.78 -30.05
CA THR A 90 -24.64 -7.74 -29.45
C THR A 90 -24.39 -9.10 -30.09
N GLU A 91 -23.54 -9.91 -29.44
CA GLU A 91 -23.47 -11.37 -29.66
C GLU A 91 -24.43 -12.15 -28.75
#